data_AF-A0A9P6TIB3-F1
#
_entry.id   AF-A0A9P6TIB3-F1
#
_cell.length_a   1.000
_cell.length_b   1.000
_cell.length_c   1.000
_cell.angle_alpha   90.00
_cell.angle_beta   90.00
_cell.angle_gamma   90.00
#
_symmetry.space_group_name_H-M   'P 1'
#
loop_
_entity.id
_entity.type
_entity.pdbx_description
1 polymer ?
#
loop_
_entity_poly.entity_id
_entity_poly.type
_entity_poly.pdbx_seq_one_letter_code
_entity_poly.pdbx_strand_id
1 'polypeptide(L)'
;MDEFISGHSPRADIEAREHEVFEIEGEIARDTLPCLRAVEWLSMNDALVNDLIQAANLTIRHFLRTRQIYLVKAVLKTVPEDMLNVCVLQTHGRLNIPDFLDEFGKHQLLVECLEAYQVWERLRHAKPEDLTTRGTLSALRSIHEWKRNFETLSETLSVRQRSLLESRWLRAPNLPSDDILRKIYIPELTVQLYTVLSESDPEKCDELIMFIVDAKHGFSEELLATGKTVKLFSQMARAR
;
A
#
# COMPACT_ATOMS: atom_id res chain seq x y z
N MET A 1 -34.41 34.43 -18.19
CA MET A 1 -33.41 33.56 -18.80
C MET A 1 -32.43 33.26 -17.68
N ASP A 2 -32.76 32.22 -16.91
CA ASP A 2 -31.99 31.81 -15.74
C ASP A 2 -31.21 30.55 -16.13
N GLU A 3 -29.88 30.68 -16.22
CA GLU A 3 -28.98 29.55 -16.37
C GLU A 3 -28.72 28.92 -15.01
N PHE A 4 -29.27 27.73 -14.82
CA PHE A 4 -28.95 26.83 -13.71
C PHE A 4 -27.50 26.35 -13.85
N ILE A 5 -26.61 26.89 -13.02
CA ILE A 5 -25.31 26.28 -12.74
C ILE A 5 -25.57 25.08 -11.83
N SER A 6 -25.67 23.90 -12.44
CA SER A 6 -25.68 22.61 -11.75
C SER A 6 -24.36 22.44 -10.98
N GLY A 7 -24.41 22.66 -9.68
CA GLY A 7 -23.34 22.30 -8.76
C GLY A 7 -23.13 20.79 -8.73
N HIS A 8 -22.16 20.30 -9.52
CA HIS A 8 -21.53 19.02 -9.25
C HIS A 8 -20.86 19.12 -7.89
N SER A 9 -21.48 18.51 -6.88
CA SER A 9 -20.93 18.39 -5.53
C SER A 9 -19.83 17.32 -5.56
N PRO A 10 -18.54 17.66 -5.34
CA PRO A 10 -17.44 16.68 -5.32
C PRO A 10 -17.58 15.64 -4.20
N ARG A 11 -18.53 15.82 -3.27
CA ARG A 11 -18.82 14.88 -2.19
C ARG A 11 -19.61 13.65 -2.65
N ALA A 12 -20.47 13.79 -3.66
CA ALA A 12 -21.31 12.68 -4.12
C ALA A 12 -20.51 11.63 -4.91
N ASP A 13 -19.46 12.06 -5.61
CA ASP A 13 -18.62 11.16 -6.43
C ASP A 13 -17.64 10.31 -5.61
N ILE A 14 -17.36 10.70 -4.35
CA ILE A 14 -16.48 9.96 -3.45
C ILE A 14 -17.23 8.80 -2.77
N GLU A 15 -18.51 8.99 -2.46
CA GLU A 15 -19.35 7.99 -1.78
C GLU A 15 -19.77 6.83 -2.71
N ALA A 16 -19.80 7.04 -4.04
CA ALA A 16 -20.12 5.98 -5.00
C ALA A 16 -18.97 4.99 -5.31
N ARG A 17 -17.74 5.27 -4.84
CA ARG A 17 -16.53 4.48 -5.14
C ARG A 17 -16.07 3.57 -4.00
N GLU A 18 -16.92 3.34 -3.00
CA GLU A 18 -16.62 2.48 -1.86
C GLU A 18 -16.41 0.99 -2.21
N HIS A 19 -16.63 0.60 -3.48
CA HIS A 19 -16.45 -0.77 -3.98
C HIS A 19 -15.41 -0.96 -5.10
N GLU A 20 -14.60 0.04 -5.46
CA GLU A 20 -13.55 -0.16 -6.47
C GLU A 20 -12.39 -0.99 -5.89
N VAL A 21 -12.26 -2.24 -6.35
CA VAL A 21 -11.15 -3.16 -6.07
C VAL A 21 -9.84 -2.55 -6.56
N PHE A 22 -8.72 -2.76 -5.84
CA PHE A 22 -7.40 -2.31 -6.30
C PHE A 22 -6.99 -3.07 -7.57
N GLU A 23 -6.73 -2.35 -8.65
CA GLU A 23 -6.28 -2.92 -9.92
C GLU A 23 -4.76 -3.15 -9.86
N ILE A 24 -4.35 -4.35 -9.43
CA ILE A 24 -2.93 -4.74 -9.29
C ILE A 24 -2.31 -5.18 -10.61
N GLU A 25 -3.14 -5.71 -11.51
CA GLU A 25 -2.78 -6.10 -12.87
C GLU A 25 -3.69 -5.37 -13.85
N GLY A 26 -3.14 -4.93 -14.99
CA GLY A 26 -3.88 -4.15 -15.97
C GLY A 26 -3.02 -3.77 -17.17
N GLU A 27 -3.68 -3.29 -18.22
CA GLU A 27 -3.03 -2.79 -19.43
C GLU A 27 -2.83 -1.28 -19.35
N ILE A 28 -1.66 -0.80 -19.79
CA ILE A 28 -1.35 0.63 -19.80
C ILE A 28 -2.16 1.32 -20.90
N ALA A 29 -3.21 2.03 -20.51
CA ALA A 29 -4.04 2.81 -21.42
C ALA A 29 -3.20 3.89 -22.14
N ARG A 30 -3.51 4.15 -23.41
CA ARG A 30 -2.79 5.13 -24.24
C ARG A 30 -2.75 6.52 -23.62
N ASP A 31 -3.82 6.90 -22.92
CA ASP A 31 -3.98 8.22 -22.31
C ASP A 31 -3.05 8.43 -21.10
N THR A 32 -2.51 7.34 -20.53
CA THR A 32 -1.56 7.39 -19.40
C THR A 32 -0.10 7.38 -19.84
N LEU A 33 0.17 7.05 -21.12
CA LEU A 33 1.52 7.04 -21.69
C LEU A 33 2.24 8.40 -21.64
N PRO A 34 1.59 9.56 -21.84
CA PRO A 34 2.27 10.84 -21.73
C PRO A 34 2.91 11.06 -20.35
N CYS A 35 2.23 10.67 -19.26
CA CYS A 35 2.75 10.80 -17.91
C CYS A 35 3.95 9.89 -17.68
N LEU A 36 3.87 8.62 -18.12
CA LEU A 36 4.99 7.67 -18.02
C LEU A 36 6.20 8.13 -18.83
N ARG A 37 5.98 8.61 -20.07
CA ARG A 37 7.04 9.13 -20.93
C ARG A 37 7.69 10.39 -20.37
N ALA A 38 6.94 11.23 -19.67
CA ALA A 38 7.50 12.42 -19.03
C ALA A 38 8.49 12.03 -17.91
N VAL A 39 8.12 11.04 -17.09
CA VAL A 39 9.02 10.48 -16.06
C VAL A 39 10.24 9.81 -16.71
N GLU A 40 10.02 9.03 -17.78
CA GLU A 40 11.09 8.38 -18.53
C GLU A 40 12.08 9.39 -19.12
N TRP A 41 11.57 10.49 -19.69
CA TRP A 41 12.41 11.54 -20.26
C TRP A 41 13.28 12.23 -19.19
N LEU A 42 12.73 12.47 -18.00
CA LEU A 42 13.50 13.02 -16.88
C LEU A 42 14.60 12.04 -16.41
N SER A 43 14.36 10.73 -16.54
CA SER A 43 15.34 9.70 -16.16
C SER A 43 16.58 9.66 -17.07
N MET A 44 16.53 10.33 -18.23
CA MET A 44 17.65 10.40 -19.17
C MET A 44 18.72 11.42 -18.77
N ASN A 45 18.50 12.20 -17.71
CA ASN A 45 19.42 13.26 -17.27
C ASN A 45 19.61 13.26 -15.75
N ASP A 46 20.78 12.79 -15.29
CA ASP A 46 21.18 12.72 -13.88
C ASP A 46 21.11 14.09 -13.16
N ALA A 47 21.24 15.20 -13.89
CA ALA A 47 21.10 16.54 -13.31
C ALA A 47 19.67 16.86 -12.86
N LEU A 48 18.68 16.12 -13.37
CA LEU A 48 17.26 16.28 -13.08
C LEU A 48 16.74 15.23 -12.08
N VAL A 49 17.62 14.52 -11.36
CA VAL A 49 17.21 13.40 -10.51
C VAL A 49 16.21 13.79 -9.42
N ASN A 50 16.33 14.99 -8.86
CA ASN A 50 15.37 15.50 -7.87
C ASN A 50 14.01 15.77 -8.51
N ASP A 51 13.98 16.35 -9.72
CA ASP A 51 12.77 16.63 -10.47
C ASP A 51 12.10 15.32 -10.93
N LEU A 52 12.90 14.33 -11.31
CA LEU A 52 12.44 12.97 -11.64
C LEU A 52 11.66 12.37 -10.48
N ILE A 53 12.23 12.33 -9.26
CA ILE A 53 11.58 11.70 -8.11
C ILE A 53 10.32 12.48 -7.71
N GLN A 54 10.36 13.81 -7.75
CA GLN A 54 9.18 14.63 -7.46
C GLN A 54 8.06 14.41 -8.49
N ALA A 55 8.38 14.39 -9.78
CA ALA A 55 7.42 14.09 -10.85
C ALA A 55 6.86 12.67 -10.73
N ALA A 56 7.71 11.69 -10.38
CA ALA A 56 7.29 10.33 -10.11
C ALA A 56 6.30 10.27 -8.94
N ASN A 57 6.58 10.92 -7.81
CA ASN A 57 5.66 10.98 -6.67
C ASN A 57 4.30 11.59 -7.04
N LEU A 58 4.28 12.69 -7.79
CA LEU A 58 3.03 13.30 -8.24
C LEU A 58 2.21 12.35 -9.12
N THR A 59 2.89 11.65 -10.02
CA THR A 59 2.28 10.68 -10.93
C THR A 59 1.76 9.45 -10.15
N ILE A 60 2.55 8.95 -9.19
CA ILE A 60 2.17 7.87 -8.29
C ILE A 60 0.92 8.25 -7.49
N ARG A 61 0.91 9.42 -6.84
CA ARG A 61 -0.25 9.91 -6.09
C ARG A 61 -1.51 9.96 -6.97
N HIS A 62 -1.38 10.42 -8.22
CA HIS A 62 -2.49 10.44 -9.15
C HIS A 62 -3.06 9.03 -9.40
N PHE A 63 -2.21 8.05 -9.70
CA PHE A 63 -2.65 6.66 -9.93
C PHE A 63 -3.12 5.94 -8.68
N LEU A 64 -2.59 6.28 -7.50
CA LEU A 64 -3.10 5.78 -6.23
C LEU A 64 -4.52 6.28 -5.95
N ARG A 65 -4.87 7.51 -6.36
CA ARG A 65 -6.25 8.02 -6.21
C ARG A 65 -7.24 7.26 -7.10
N THR A 66 -6.79 6.77 -8.26
CA THR A 66 -7.59 5.93 -9.15
C THR A 66 -7.49 4.43 -8.82
N ARG A 67 -6.75 4.05 -7.76
CA ARG A 67 -6.51 2.66 -7.32
C ARG A 67 -5.85 1.77 -8.39
N GLN A 68 -5.18 2.38 -9.37
CA GLN A 68 -4.50 1.69 -10.48
C GLN A 68 -3.05 1.36 -10.10
N ILE A 69 -2.88 0.31 -9.29
CA ILE A 69 -1.58 -0.09 -8.75
C ILE A 69 -0.63 -0.56 -9.85
N TYR A 70 -1.14 -1.16 -10.93
CA TYR A 70 -0.30 -1.55 -12.08
C TYR A 70 0.39 -0.35 -12.76
N LEU A 71 -0.23 0.84 -12.77
CA LEU A 71 0.38 2.06 -13.30
C LEU A 71 1.41 2.64 -12.33
N VAL A 72 1.14 2.58 -11.02
CA VAL A 72 2.12 2.93 -9.99
C VAL A 72 3.39 2.09 -10.16
N LYS A 73 3.24 0.78 -10.36
CA LYS A 73 4.35 -0.15 -10.66
C LYS A 73 5.11 0.26 -11.91
N ALA A 74 4.42 0.71 -12.96
CA ALA A 74 5.07 1.18 -14.17
C ALA A 74 5.96 2.40 -13.88
N VAL A 75 5.45 3.39 -13.13
CA VAL A 75 6.23 4.58 -12.74
C VAL A 75 7.44 4.20 -11.89
N LEU A 76 7.26 3.34 -10.88
CA LEU A 76 8.34 2.90 -10.00
C LEU A 76 9.47 2.23 -10.80
N LYS A 77 9.15 1.42 -11.81
CA LYS A 77 10.13 0.77 -12.70
C LYS A 77 10.85 1.74 -13.63
N THR A 78 10.27 2.91 -13.91
CA THR A 78 10.89 3.93 -14.75
C THR A 78 12.03 4.65 -14.03
N VAL A 79 12.07 4.64 -12.69
CA VAL A 79 13.14 5.26 -11.91
C VAL A 79 14.23 4.22 -11.63
N PRO A 80 15.43 4.33 -12.23
CA PRO A 80 16.53 3.39 -11.98
C PRO A 80 17.04 3.48 -10.54
N GLU A 81 17.48 2.35 -9.98
CA GLU A 81 18.05 2.31 -8.62
C GLU A 81 19.31 3.18 -8.50
N ASP A 82 20.13 3.23 -9.55
CA ASP A 82 21.30 4.10 -9.62
C ASP A 82 20.95 5.58 -9.45
N MET A 83 19.78 6.01 -9.95
CA MET A 83 19.29 7.37 -9.78
C MET A 83 18.89 7.68 -8.34
N LEU A 84 18.37 6.69 -7.60
CA LEU A 84 18.11 6.87 -6.17
C LEU A 84 19.42 7.09 -5.41
N ASN A 85 20.45 6.31 -5.73
CA ASN A 85 21.79 6.47 -5.16
C ASN A 85 22.38 7.85 -5.50
N VAL A 86 22.24 8.30 -6.75
CA VAL A 86 22.68 9.65 -7.17
C VAL A 86 21.90 10.75 -6.44
N CYS A 87 20.58 10.62 -6.25
CA CYS A 87 19.80 11.60 -5.47
C CYS A 87 20.28 11.69 -4.03
N VAL A 88 20.53 10.53 -3.40
CA VAL A 88 21.13 10.46 -2.06
C VAL A 88 22.46 11.20 -2.07
N LEU A 89 23.38 10.89 -2.99
CA LEU A 89 24.70 11.53 -3.13
C LEU A 89 24.63 13.04 -3.43
N GLN A 90 23.73 13.50 -4.30
CA GLN A 90 23.60 14.93 -4.63
C GLN A 90 23.03 15.74 -3.47
N THR A 91 22.28 15.10 -2.59
CA THR A 91 21.78 15.72 -1.36
C THR A 91 22.80 15.71 -0.20
N HIS A 92 24.05 15.26 -0.46
CA HIS A 92 25.19 15.22 0.49
C HIS A 92 25.73 16.59 0.93
N GLY A 93 24.87 17.36 1.58
CA GLY A 93 25.26 18.31 2.63
C GLY A 93 24.48 18.10 3.94
N ARG A 94 23.53 17.15 3.99
CA ARG A 94 22.65 16.94 5.15
C ARG A 94 22.51 15.44 5.43
N LEU A 95 22.65 15.04 6.70
CA LEU A 95 22.43 13.68 7.21
C LEU A 95 20.94 13.21 7.12
N ASN A 96 20.10 13.97 6.41
CA ASN A 96 18.66 13.76 6.38
C ASN A 96 18.24 13.40 4.96
N ILE A 97 17.58 12.25 4.82
CA ILE A 97 16.93 11.84 3.57
C ILE A 97 15.88 12.90 3.22
N PRO A 98 15.86 13.42 1.98
CA PRO A 98 14.84 14.37 1.56
C PRO A 98 13.43 13.79 1.67
N ASP A 99 12.46 14.60 2.13
CA ASP A 99 11.08 14.16 2.31
C ASP A 99 10.46 13.54 1.04
N PHE A 100 10.82 14.05 -0.14
CA PHE A 100 10.32 13.51 -1.42
C PHE A 100 10.91 12.14 -1.76
N LEU A 101 12.17 11.89 -1.40
CA LEU A 101 12.80 10.58 -1.60
C LEU A 101 12.25 9.56 -0.61
N ASP A 102 12.07 9.98 0.64
CA ASP A 102 11.43 9.20 1.69
C ASP A 102 9.98 8.83 1.33
N GLU A 103 9.22 9.76 0.74
CA GLU A 103 7.90 9.47 0.19
C GLU A 103 7.94 8.42 -0.94
N PHE A 104 8.88 8.55 -1.87
CA PHE A 104 9.02 7.60 -2.99
C PHE A 104 9.25 6.17 -2.47
N GLY A 105 10.15 6.01 -1.49
CA GLY A 105 10.38 4.72 -0.85
C GLY A 105 9.14 4.16 -0.14
N LYS A 106 8.32 5.01 0.47
CA LYS A 106 7.04 4.58 1.08
C LYS A 106 6.00 4.17 0.06
N HIS A 107 5.93 4.82 -1.10
CA HIS A 107 5.08 4.38 -2.20
C HIS A 107 5.50 3.01 -2.73
N GLN A 108 6.81 2.77 -2.85
CA GLN A 108 7.33 1.46 -3.20
C GLN A 108 6.93 0.41 -2.15
N LEU A 109 7.13 0.69 -0.86
CA LEU A 109 6.75 -0.19 0.23
C LEU A 109 5.24 -0.51 0.23
N LEU A 110 4.39 0.48 -0.06
CA LEU A 110 2.94 0.28 -0.19
C LEU A 110 2.61 -0.75 -1.28
N VAL A 111 3.18 -0.57 -2.47
CA VAL A 111 2.94 -1.49 -3.60
C VAL A 111 3.41 -2.90 -3.25
N GLU A 112 4.60 -3.03 -2.67
CA GLU A 112 5.14 -4.31 -2.22
C GLU A 112 4.23 -5.00 -1.19
N CYS A 113 3.66 -4.23 -0.25
CA CYS A 113 2.70 -4.78 0.73
C CYS A 113 1.42 -5.30 0.04
N LEU A 114 0.88 -4.55 -0.91
CA LEU A 114 -0.34 -4.94 -1.63
C LEU A 114 -0.13 -6.20 -2.48
N GLU A 115 1.02 -6.31 -3.16
CA GLU A 115 1.37 -7.50 -3.94
C GLU A 115 1.64 -8.71 -3.06
N ALA A 116 2.41 -8.53 -1.99
CA ALA A 116 2.70 -9.60 -1.03
C ALA A 116 1.42 -10.10 -0.35
N TYR A 117 0.45 -9.22 -0.08
CA TYR A 117 -0.86 -9.62 0.44
C TYR A 117 -1.63 -10.49 -0.56
N GLN A 118 -1.64 -10.17 -1.86
CA GLN A 118 -2.29 -11.03 -2.86
C GLN A 118 -1.63 -12.42 -2.98
N VAL A 119 -0.30 -12.48 -2.86
CA VAL A 119 0.42 -13.77 -2.81
C VAL A 119 0.05 -14.54 -1.54
N TRP A 120 0.00 -13.85 -0.40
CA TRP A 120 -0.36 -14.42 0.89
C TRP A 120 -1.80 -14.96 0.90
N GLU A 121 -2.76 -14.22 0.34
CA GLU A 121 -4.16 -14.63 0.25
C GLU A 121 -4.31 -15.88 -0.63
N ARG A 122 -3.63 -15.94 -1.77
CA ARG A 122 -3.59 -17.15 -2.61
C ARG A 122 -2.98 -18.34 -1.86
N LEU A 123 -1.90 -18.11 -1.12
CA LEU A 123 -1.26 -19.17 -0.32
C LEU A 123 -2.19 -19.66 0.80
N ARG A 124 -2.91 -18.76 1.47
CA ARG A 124 -3.93 -19.09 2.48
C ARG A 124 -5.01 -19.99 1.91
N HIS A 125 -5.53 -19.67 0.72
CA HIS A 125 -6.55 -20.49 0.05
C HIS A 125 -6.02 -21.81 -0.51
N ALA A 126 -4.73 -21.89 -0.82
CA ALA A 126 -4.06 -23.11 -1.29
C ALA A 126 -3.62 -24.05 -0.15
N LYS A 127 -4.18 -23.90 1.06
CA LYS A 127 -3.89 -24.77 2.20
C LYS A 127 -4.14 -26.24 1.82
N PRO A 128 -3.14 -27.13 1.91
CA PRO A 128 -3.34 -28.55 1.62
C PRO A 128 -4.37 -29.14 2.60
N GLU A 129 -5.28 -29.98 2.10
CA GLU A 129 -6.26 -30.69 2.92
C GLU A 129 -5.57 -31.59 3.95
N ASP A 130 -6.21 -31.74 5.13
CA ASP A 130 -5.66 -32.51 6.24
C ASP A 130 -5.31 -33.95 5.84
N LEU A 131 -4.24 -34.47 6.46
CA LEU A 131 -3.63 -35.79 6.27
C LEU A 131 -4.57 -36.98 6.49
N THR A 132 -5.84 -36.74 6.82
CA THR A 132 -6.85 -37.75 7.13
C THR A 132 -7.12 -38.71 5.97
N THR A 133 -6.83 -38.33 4.73
CA THR A 133 -7.22 -39.12 3.56
C THR A 133 -6.10 -39.98 2.96
N ARG A 134 -4.82 -39.61 3.09
CA ARG A 134 -3.66 -40.40 2.62
C ARG A 134 -2.39 -40.02 3.39
N GLY A 135 -1.99 -40.83 4.38
CA GLY A 135 -0.77 -40.65 5.18
C GLY A 135 0.56 -40.86 4.42
N THR A 136 0.68 -40.28 3.23
CA THR A 136 1.87 -40.38 2.37
C THR A 136 2.91 -39.32 2.79
N LEU A 137 4.19 -39.69 2.84
CA LEU A 137 5.30 -38.78 3.14
C LEU A 137 5.33 -37.52 2.26
N SER A 138 4.83 -37.59 1.03
CA SER A 138 4.71 -36.44 0.12
C SER A 138 3.69 -35.41 0.62
N ALA A 139 2.57 -35.83 1.20
CA ALA A 139 1.56 -34.95 1.77
C ALA A 139 2.12 -34.17 2.98
N LEU A 140 2.82 -34.87 3.88
CA LEU A 140 3.53 -34.26 5.00
C LEU A 140 4.54 -33.21 4.55
N ARG A 141 5.33 -33.50 3.52
CA ARG A 141 6.30 -32.56 2.95
C ARG A 141 5.63 -31.31 2.39
N SER A 142 4.53 -31.48 1.65
CA SER A 142 3.79 -30.36 1.07
C SER A 142 3.15 -29.46 2.13
N ILE A 143 2.61 -30.03 3.22
CA ILE A 143 2.06 -29.26 4.34
C ILE A 143 3.16 -28.49 5.06
N HIS A 144 4.31 -29.12 5.30
CA HIS A 144 5.43 -28.44 5.95
C HIS A 144 5.98 -27.29 5.08
N GLU A 145 6.10 -27.50 3.77
CA GLU A 145 6.55 -26.47 2.83
C GLU A 145 5.55 -25.31 2.77
N TRP A 146 4.25 -25.62 2.64
CA TRP A 146 3.19 -24.62 2.72
C TRP A 146 3.25 -23.82 4.02
N LYS A 147 3.33 -24.50 5.17
CA LYS A 147 3.35 -23.86 6.49
C LYS A 147 4.55 -22.93 6.64
N ARG A 148 5.75 -23.39 6.25
CA ARG A 148 6.96 -22.56 6.29
C ARG A 148 6.83 -21.31 5.42
N ASN A 149 6.33 -21.47 4.19
CA ASN A 149 6.14 -20.36 3.27
C ASN A 149 5.08 -19.38 3.81
N PHE A 150 4.01 -19.91 4.41
CA PHE A 150 2.93 -19.12 4.99
C PHE A 150 3.42 -18.30 6.18
N GLU A 151 4.14 -18.92 7.12
CA GLU A 151 4.71 -18.24 8.30
C GLU A 151 5.72 -17.16 7.88
N THR A 152 6.67 -17.49 7.00
CA THR A 152 7.70 -16.55 6.53
C THR A 152 7.08 -15.34 5.83
N LEU A 153 6.07 -15.57 4.98
CA LEU A 153 5.39 -14.51 4.26
C LEU A 153 4.52 -13.67 5.20
N SER A 154 3.83 -14.28 6.17
CA SER A 154 3.03 -13.58 7.18
C SER A 154 3.90 -12.65 8.04
N GLU A 155 5.05 -13.14 8.50
CA GLU A 155 6.00 -12.34 9.27
C GLU A 155 6.55 -11.18 8.45
N THR A 156 7.04 -11.45 7.24
CA THR A 156 7.59 -10.41 6.36
C THR A 156 6.55 -9.34 6.03
N LEU A 157 5.32 -9.76 5.70
CA LEU A 157 4.23 -8.85 5.35
C LEU A 157 3.80 -8.01 6.56
N SER A 158 3.65 -8.62 7.74
CA SER A 158 3.25 -7.90 8.95
C SER A 158 4.27 -6.85 9.36
N VAL A 159 5.58 -7.16 9.30
CA VAL A 159 6.65 -6.19 9.59
C VAL A 159 6.62 -5.02 8.60
N ARG A 160 6.45 -5.29 7.31
CA ARG A 160 6.41 -4.26 6.27
C ARG A 160 5.19 -3.35 6.39
N GLN A 161 4.00 -3.94 6.58
CA GLN A 161 2.76 -3.19 6.79
C GLN A 161 2.85 -2.34 8.05
N ARG A 162 3.37 -2.88 9.16
CA ARG A 162 3.56 -2.14 10.41
C ARG A 162 4.55 -0.98 10.23
N SER A 163 5.68 -1.20 9.58
CA SER A 163 6.66 -0.15 9.27
C SER A 163 6.03 1.00 8.47
N LEU A 164 5.22 0.67 7.45
CA LEU A 164 4.52 1.68 6.65
C LEU A 164 3.48 2.45 7.48
N LEU A 165 2.70 1.76 8.33
CA LEU A 165 1.73 2.38 9.21
C LEU A 165 2.41 3.31 10.23
N GLU A 166 3.45 2.83 10.92
CA GLU A 166 4.23 3.62 11.89
C GLU A 166 4.91 4.85 11.25
N SER A 167 5.10 4.83 9.94
CA SER A 167 5.72 5.91 9.20
C SER A 167 4.80 7.13 9.03
N ARG A 168 5.41 8.31 8.84
CA ARG A 168 4.71 9.56 8.52
C ARG A 168 4.33 9.67 7.03
N TRP A 169 3.90 8.56 6.41
CA TRP A 169 3.55 8.55 5.00
C TRP A 169 2.53 9.64 4.66
N LEU A 170 2.85 10.50 3.68
CA LEU A 170 2.04 11.65 3.26
C LEU A 170 1.77 12.72 4.35
N ARG A 171 2.54 12.71 5.45
CA ARG A 171 2.52 13.74 6.52
C ARG A 171 3.88 14.41 6.69
N ALA A 172 4.71 14.42 5.65
CA ALA A 172 5.98 15.12 5.69
C ALA A 172 5.75 16.63 5.77
N PRO A 173 6.48 17.38 6.63
CA PRO A 173 6.20 18.78 6.90
C PRO A 173 6.42 19.69 5.68
N ASN A 174 7.29 19.29 4.76
CA ASN A 174 7.65 20.11 3.59
C ASN A 174 6.91 19.70 2.30
N LEU A 175 5.97 18.76 2.37
CA LEU A 175 5.21 18.28 1.21
C LEU A 175 3.72 18.50 1.43
N PRO A 176 2.94 18.74 0.35
CA PRO A 176 1.50 18.79 0.45
C PRO A 176 0.99 17.46 0.99
N SER A 177 0.27 17.50 2.11
CA SER A 177 -0.35 16.31 2.67
C SER A 177 -1.47 15.83 1.74
N ASP A 178 -1.65 14.51 1.68
CA ASP A 178 -2.71 13.89 0.88
C ASP A 178 -3.55 12.97 1.78
N ASP A 179 -4.43 13.61 2.56
CA ASP A 179 -5.34 12.93 3.48
C ASP A 179 -6.29 11.98 2.77
N ILE A 180 -6.61 12.23 1.49
CA ILE A 180 -7.49 11.39 0.69
C ILE A 180 -6.85 10.02 0.50
N LEU A 181 -5.58 9.99 0.07
CA LEU A 181 -4.84 8.74 -0.08
C LEU A 181 -4.70 7.99 1.24
N ARG A 182 -4.40 8.69 2.34
CA ARG A 182 -4.31 8.06 3.65
C ARG A 182 -5.62 7.40 4.06
N LYS A 183 -6.75 8.09 3.87
CA LYS A 183 -8.09 7.53 4.14
C LYS A 183 -8.40 6.30 3.29
N ILE A 184 -7.86 6.18 2.09
CA ILE A 184 -8.07 4.99 1.24
C ILE A 184 -7.20 3.82 1.73
N TYR A 185 -5.90 4.03 1.89
CA TYR A 185 -4.91 2.97 2.03
C TYR A 185 -4.62 2.56 3.47
N ILE A 186 -4.64 3.50 4.43
CA ILE A 186 -4.34 3.18 5.84
C ILE A 186 -5.38 2.23 6.43
N PRO A 187 -6.71 2.47 6.29
CA PRO A 187 -7.72 1.53 6.74
C PRO A 187 -7.59 0.16 6.06
N GLU A 188 -7.25 0.13 4.77
CA GLU A 188 -7.08 -1.11 4.03
C GLU A 188 -5.91 -1.93 4.57
N LEU A 189 -4.73 -1.32 4.69
CA LEU A 189 -3.53 -1.98 5.24
C LEU A 189 -3.77 -2.47 6.66
N THR A 190 -4.54 -1.72 7.46
CA THR A 190 -4.87 -2.10 8.83
C THR A 190 -5.73 -3.36 8.86
N VAL A 191 -6.76 -3.44 8.01
CA VAL A 191 -7.62 -4.64 7.90
C VAL A 191 -6.83 -5.84 7.37
N GLN A 192 -5.95 -5.63 6.39
CA GLN A 192 -5.06 -6.67 5.86
C GLN A 192 -4.11 -7.17 6.95
N LEU A 193 -3.45 -6.27 7.69
CA LEU A 193 -2.54 -6.61 8.77
C LEU A 193 -3.25 -7.40 9.87
N TYR A 194 -4.45 -6.98 10.28
CA TYR A 194 -5.25 -7.72 11.24
C TYR A 194 -5.56 -9.14 10.73
N THR A 195 -5.94 -9.27 9.46
CA THR A 195 -6.24 -10.57 8.85
C THR A 195 -5.01 -11.48 8.86
N VAL A 196 -3.84 -10.96 8.51
CA VAL A 196 -2.57 -11.70 8.54
C VAL A 196 -2.26 -12.16 9.97
N LEU A 197 -2.29 -11.24 10.94
CA LEU A 197 -1.99 -11.55 12.34
C LEU A 197 -2.99 -12.55 12.94
N SER A 198 -4.28 -12.43 12.64
CA SER A 198 -5.29 -13.35 13.19
C SER A 198 -5.07 -14.81 12.78
N GLU A 199 -4.46 -15.03 11.61
CA GLU A 199 -4.18 -16.36 11.07
C GLU A 199 -2.78 -16.88 11.43
N SER A 200 -1.79 -15.98 11.61
CA SER A 200 -0.41 -16.36 11.89
C SER A 200 -0.03 -16.28 13.38
N ASP A 201 -0.43 -15.21 14.06
CA ASP A 201 -0.01 -14.85 15.41
C ASP A 201 -1.09 -14.01 16.12
N PRO A 202 -2.14 -14.66 16.67
CA PRO A 202 -3.30 -13.97 17.20
C PRO A 202 -2.98 -13.12 18.45
N GLU A 203 -1.88 -13.41 19.17
CA GLU A 203 -1.46 -12.63 20.34
C GLU A 203 -1.10 -11.19 19.97
N LYS A 204 -0.55 -10.98 18.76
CA LYS A 204 -0.22 -9.64 18.24
C LYS A 204 -1.43 -8.83 17.78
N CYS A 205 -2.62 -9.44 17.70
CA CYS A 205 -3.83 -8.70 17.35
C CYS A 205 -4.18 -7.63 18.39
N ASP A 206 -4.00 -7.93 19.68
CA ASP A 206 -4.29 -6.98 20.76
C ASP A 206 -3.29 -5.81 20.73
N GLU A 207 -2.02 -6.05 20.42
CA GLU A 207 -1.03 -4.99 20.20
C GLU A 207 -1.42 -4.07 19.04
N LEU A 208 -1.89 -4.65 17.93
CA LEU A 208 -2.35 -3.88 16.77
C LEU A 208 -3.56 -3.01 17.13
N ILE A 209 -4.51 -3.53 17.91
CA ILE A 209 -5.68 -2.76 18.35
C ILE A 209 -5.24 -1.57 19.20
N MET A 210 -4.33 -1.78 20.15
CA MET A 210 -3.78 -0.70 20.97
C MET A 210 -3.05 0.34 20.12
N PHE A 211 -2.32 -0.11 19.09
CA PHE A 211 -1.65 0.76 18.14
C PHE A 211 -2.63 1.61 17.30
N ILE A 212 -3.74 1.04 16.84
CA ILE A 212 -4.79 1.76 16.09
C ILE A 212 -5.49 2.81 16.94
N VAL A 213 -5.75 2.47 18.22
CA VAL A 213 -6.44 3.35 19.17
C VAL A 213 -5.53 4.48 19.67
N ASP A 214 -4.21 4.35 19.55
CA ASP A 214 -3.28 5.41 19.94
C ASP A 214 -3.50 6.69 19.10
N ALA A 215 -3.97 7.73 19.80
CA ALA A 215 -4.26 9.04 19.23
C ALA A 215 -3.04 9.67 18.54
N LYS A 216 -1.80 9.28 18.90
CA LYS A 216 -0.57 9.79 18.28
C LYS A 216 -0.53 9.58 16.77
N HIS A 217 -1.16 8.52 16.29
CA HIS A 217 -1.12 8.17 14.88
C HIS A 217 -2.35 8.65 14.10
N GLY A 218 -3.48 8.91 14.78
CA GLY A 218 -4.72 9.39 14.17
C GLY A 218 -5.40 8.37 13.24
N PHE A 219 -5.06 7.07 13.37
CA PHE A 219 -5.66 6.02 12.53
C PHE A 219 -7.12 5.78 12.84
N SER A 220 -7.52 5.96 14.10
CA SER A 220 -8.90 5.85 14.54
C SER A 220 -9.83 6.78 13.76
N GLU A 221 -9.43 8.03 13.53
CA GLU A 221 -10.18 9.00 12.73
C GLU A 221 -10.25 8.59 11.24
N GLU A 222 -9.15 8.09 10.68
CA GLU A 222 -9.07 7.62 9.29
C GLU A 222 -9.94 6.36 9.06
N LEU A 223 -9.99 5.45 10.04
CA LEU A 223 -10.83 4.25 10.03
C LEU A 223 -12.32 4.55 10.24
N LEU A 224 -12.65 5.54 11.07
CA LEU A 224 -14.04 5.99 11.27
C LEU A 224 -14.58 6.70 10.03
N ALA A 225 -13.75 7.51 9.38
CA ALA A 225 -14.13 8.25 8.18
C ALA A 225 -14.46 7.37 6.96
N THR A 226 -14.07 6.10 6.97
CA THR A 226 -14.23 5.17 5.84
C THR A 226 -15.25 4.06 6.06
N GLY A 227 -15.94 4.03 7.21
CA GLY A 227 -16.90 2.98 7.55
C GLY A 227 -16.29 1.57 7.72
N LYS A 228 -15.00 1.39 7.42
CA LYS A 228 -14.26 0.12 7.55
C LYS A 228 -14.03 -0.29 9.00
N THR A 229 -14.30 0.59 9.96
CA THR A 229 -14.31 0.27 11.39
C THR A 229 -15.28 -0.88 11.70
N VAL A 230 -16.45 -0.90 11.06
CA VAL A 230 -17.44 -1.97 11.25
C VAL A 230 -16.89 -3.31 10.77
N LYS A 231 -16.17 -3.33 9.63
CA LYS A 231 -15.53 -4.53 9.09
C LYS A 231 -14.46 -5.05 10.06
N LEU A 232 -13.56 -4.17 10.53
CA LEU A 232 -12.52 -4.52 11.49
C LEU A 232 -13.12 -5.07 12.80
N PHE A 233 -14.08 -4.36 13.41
CA PHE A 233 -14.73 -4.81 14.63
C PHE A 233 -15.54 -6.10 14.45
N SER A 234 -16.17 -6.30 13.28
CA SER A 234 -16.88 -7.55 12.97
C SER A 234 -15.92 -8.74 12.81
N GLN A 235 -14.73 -8.51 12.25
CA GLN A 235 -13.68 -9.54 12.17
C GLN A 235 -13.14 -9.86 13.56
N MET A 236 -12.91 -8.84 14.39
CA MET A 236 -12.50 -9.01 15.79
C MET A 236 -13.52 -9.77 16.63
N ALA A 237 -14.82 -9.51 16.43
CA ALA A 237 -15.89 -10.20 17.14
C ALA A 237 -16.03 -11.68 16.73
N ARG A 238 -15.56 -12.07 15.54
CA ARG A 238 -15.57 -13.46 15.06
C ARG A 238 -14.33 -14.26 15.43
N ALA A 239 -13.23 -13.58 15.75
CA ALA A 239 -11.96 -14.20 16.13
C ALA A 239 -11.87 -14.52 17.65
N ARG A 240 -12.85 -14.07 18.44
CA ARG A 240 -13.04 -14.40 19.86
C ARG A 240 -14.10 -15.49 20.00
#